data_AF-A0A497CY77-F1
#
_entry.id   AF-A0A497CY77-F1
#
_cell.length_a   1.000
_cell.length_b   1.000
_cell.length_c   1.000
_cell.angle_alpha   90.00
_cell.angle_beta   90.00
_cell.angle_gamma   90.00
#
_symmetry.space_group_name_H-M   'P 1'
#
loop_
_entity.id
_entity.type
_entity.pdbx_description
1 polymer ?
#
loop_
_entity_poly.entity_id
_entity_poly.type
_entity_poly.pdbx_seq_one_letter_code
_entity_poly.pdbx_strand_id
1 'polypeptide(L)'
;MKKIGFSVLGIFMLFLIMGLISQGDWHLKRNKQNKLPTGKLTQVEGKIYLDEHALKWILQPNSRNVFHQPDKTPVSGPSIPYPNVSPPLNYDPDYPNLKFLSPDEQGGSYEAILKPDGLFLITGKKQGTYNYSDPSDFIGYMKHVLMDVIPHFFSSDYDDSLNKPELLR
;
A
#
# COMPACT_ATOMS: atom_id res chain seq x y z
N MET A 1 7.37 -41.90 -17.26
CA MET A 1 6.52 -40.70 -17.13
C MET A 1 5.82 -40.62 -15.75
N LYS A 2 6.56 -40.49 -14.63
CA LYS A 2 5.98 -40.39 -13.26
C LYS A 2 6.33 -39.10 -12.51
N LYS A 3 7.26 -38.28 -13.03
CA LYS A 3 7.73 -37.05 -12.36
C LYS A 3 6.84 -35.82 -12.61
N ILE A 4 5.98 -35.85 -13.63
CA ILE A 4 5.14 -34.69 -13.99
C ILE A 4 3.90 -34.57 -13.06
N GLY A 5 3.33 -35.69 -12.61
CA GLY A 5 2.12 -35.69 -11.78
C GLY A 5 2.31 -35.16 -10.34
N PHE A 6 3.46 -35.43 -9.71
CA PHE A 6 3.77 -34.92 -8.37
C PHE A 6 3.97 -33.40 -8.36
N SER A 7 4.56 -32.84 -9.43
CA SER A 7 4.78 -31.39 -9.55
C SER A 7 3.47 -30.63 -9.74
N VAL A 8 2.51 -31.15 -10.52
CA VAL A 8 1.21 -30.50 -10.74
C VAL A 8 0.37 -30.49 -9.47
N LEU A 9 0.32 -31.61 -8.73
CA LEU A 9 -0.42 -31.67 -7.46
C LEU A 9 0.20 -30.74 -6.40
N GLY A 10 1.54 -30.68 -6.32
CA GLY A 10 2.23 -29.78 -5.40
C GLY A 10 1.94 -28.31 -5.69
N ILE A 11 1.94 -27.92 -6.97
CA ILE A 11 1.57 -26.56 -7.39
C ILE A 11 0.11 -26.28 -7.02
N PHE A 12 -0.82 -27.19 -7.35
CA PHE A 12 -2.24 -27.00 -7.02
C PHE A 12 -2.46 -26.83 -5.51
N MET A 13 -1.83 -27.67 -4.68
CA MET A 13 -1.90 -27.54 -3.22
C MET A 13 -1.34 -26.21 -2.72
N LEU A 14 -0.26 -25.70 -3.31
CA LEU A 14 0.28 -24.39 -2.98
C LEU A 14 -0.72 -23.27 -3.27
N PHE A 15 -1.35 -23.26 -4.45
CA PHE A 15 -2.38 -22.27 -4.79
C PHE A 15 -3.57 -22.33 -3.83
N LEU A 16 -4.00 -23.54 -3.44
CA LEU A 16 -5.09 -23.73 -2.49
C LEU A 16 -4.73 -23.19 -1.09
N ILE A 17 -3.51 -23.48 -0.62
CA ILE A 17 -3.02 -22.96 0.67
C ILE A 17 -2.94 -21.43 0.63
N MET A 18 -2.37 -20.84 -0.42
CA MET A 18 -2.27 -19.37 -0.54
C MET A 18 -3.65 -18.71 -0.63
N GLY A 19 -4.61 -19.35 -1.32
CA GLY A 19 -6.00 -18.91 -1.36
C GLY A 19 -6.64 -18.90 0.03
N LEU A 20 -6.49 -19.97 0.81
CA LEU A 20 -6.99 -20.03 2.19
C LEU A 20 -6.34 -18.97 3.09
N ILE A 21 -5.02 -18.80 2.97
CA ILE A 21 -4.25 -17.79 3.70
C ILE A 21 -4.78 -16.37 3.39
N SER A 22 -5.10 -16.07 2.12
CA SER A 22 -5.66 -14.76 1.72
C SER A 22 -7.07 -14.48 2.24
N GLN A 23 -7.83 -15.52 2.64
CA GLN A 23 -9.16 -15.36 3.23
C GLN A 23 -9.10 -15.30 4.77
N GLY A 24 -7.90 -15.40 5.35
CA GLY A 24 -7.71 -15.30 6.78
C GLY A 24 -7.95 -13.88 7.30
N ASP A 25 -8.48 -13.78 8.52
CA ASP A 25 -8.73 -12.52 9.21
C ASP A 25 -7.52 -11.58 9.24
N TRP A 26 -6.32 -12.13 9.39
CA TRP A 26 -5.08 -11.37 9.38
C TRP A 26 -4.90 -10.57 8.07
N HIS A 27 -5.28 -11.12 6.91
CA HIS A 27 -5.21 -10.43 5.63
C HIS A 27 -6.39 -9.48 5.44
N LEU A 28 -7.61 -10.01 5.62
CA LEU A 28 -8.84 -9.25 5.35
C LEU A 28 -8.99 -8.06 6.31
N LYS A 29 -8.51 -8.17 7.56
CA LYS A 29 -8.62 -7.16 8.61
C LYS A 29 -7.29 -6.42 8.88
N ARG A 30 -6.30 -6.52 7.99
CA ARG A 30 -5.02 -5.79 8.16
C ARG A 30 -5.21 -4.28 8.28
N ASN A 31 -6.23 -3.72 7.63
CA ASN A 31 -6.51 -2.28 7.68
C ASN A 31 -6.97 -1.79 9.05
N LYS A 32 -7.35 -2.67 9.98
CA LYS A 32 -7.57 -2.31 11.39
C LYS A 32 -6.32 -1.79 12.07
N GLN A 33 -5.16 -2.14 11.53
CA GLN A 33 -3.84 -1.73 12.04
C GLN A 33 -3.26 -0.57 11.24
N ASN A 34 -3.83 -0.23 10.07
CA ASN A 34 -3.27 0.83 9.23
C ASN A 34 -3.54 2.21 9.83
N LYS A 35 -2.61 3.13 9.61
CA LYS A 35 -2.77 4.55 9.90
C LYS A 35 -2.61 5.34 8.62
N LEU A 36 -3.16 6.55 8.58
CA LEU A 36 -2.98 7.48 7.48
C LEU A 36 -2.28 8.75 8.00
N PRO A 37 -1.56 9.47 7.13
CA PRO A 37 -1.02 10.77 7.51
C PRO A 37 -2.13 11.70 7.98
N THR A 38 -1.87 12.43 9.06
CA THR A 38 -2.78 13.45 9.57
C THR A 38 -2.38 14.84 9.07
N GLY A 39 -3.32 15.54 8.44
CA GLY A 39 -3.12 16.91 7.98
C GLY A 39 -2.00 17.04 6.94
N LYS A 40 -1.14 18.06 7.08
CA LYS A 40 -0.10 18.36 6.07
C LYS A 40 1.15 17.49 6.22
N LEU A 41 1.56 16.84 5.12
CA LEU A 41 2.86 16.18 5.00
C LEU A 41 3.94 17.20 4.64
N THR A 42 4.89 17.43 5.55
CA THR A 42 5.99 18.38 5.37
C THR A 42 7.32 17.65 5.19
N GLN A 43 7.98 17.87 4.07
CA GLN A 43 9.29 17.30 3.76
C GLN A 43 10.34 17.81 4.74
N VAL A 44 11.08 16.90 5.34
CA VAL A 44 12.19 17.22 6.25
C VAL A 44 13.53 16.84 5.67
N GLU A 45 13.61 15.77 4.87
CA GLU A 45 14.86 15.32 4.25
C GLU A 45 14.59 14.38 3.08
N GLY A 46 15.05 14.74 1.87
CA GLY A 46 14.98 13.84 0.72
C GLY A 46 13.57 13.31 0.44
N LYS A 47 13.31 12.03 0.74
CA LYS A 47 11.97 11.41 0.57
C LYS A 47 11.17 11.30 1.87
N ILE A 48 11.65 11.91 2.95
CA ILE A 48 11.09 11.83 4.29
C ILE A 48 10.21 13.04 4.54
N TYR A 49 8.99 12.77 4.97
CA TYR A 49 7.95 13.72 5.34
C TYR A 49 7.53 13.45 6.79
N LEU A 50 7.13 14.50 7.49
CA LEU A 50 6.44 14.41 8.77
C LEU A 50 4.99 14.87 8.59
N ASP A 51 4.05 14.19 9.23
CA ASP A 51 2.69 14.68 9.39
C ASP A 51 2.55 15.58 10.63
N GLU A 52 1.33 16.05 10.92
CA GLU A 52 1.06 16.98 12.03
C GLU A 52 1.36 16.40 13.42
N HIS A 53 1.41 15.07 13.56
CA HIS A 53 1.78 14.41 14.82
C HIS A 53 3.24 13.97 14.83
N ALA A 54 4.06 14.49 13.91
CA ALA A 54 5.46 14.14 13.73
C ALA A 54 5.70 12.65 13.39
N LEU A 55 4.69 11.96 12.85
CA LEU A 55 4.89 10.60 12.34
C LEU A 55 5.64 10.67 11.01
N LYS A 56 6.62 9.79 10.85
CA LYS A 56 7.52 9.76 9.69
C LYS A 56 6.92 8.97 8.53
N TRP A 57 6.80 9.63 7.39
CA TRP A 57 6.31 9.06 6.14
C TRP A 57 7.38 9.13 5.04
N ILE A 58 7.67 8.00 4.40
CA ILE A 58 8.69 7.86 3.36
C ILE A 58 8.01 7.71 2.01
N LEU A 59 8.17 8.71 1.14
CA LEU A 59 7.70 8.68 -0.23
C LEU A 59 8.42 7.57 -1.02
N GLN A 60 7.65 6.63 -1.55
CA GLN A 60 8.15 5.53 -2.34
C GLN A 60 8.31 5.92 -3.81
N PRO A 61 9.29 5.34 -4.54
CA PRO A 61 9.42 5.54 -5.98
C PRO A 61 8.24 4.92 -6.75
N ASN A 62 7.96 5.44 -7.95
CA ASN A 62 6.88 4.95 -8.83
C ASN A 62 6.94 3.43 -9.08
N SER A 63 8.14 2.84 -9.18
CA SER A 63 8.32 1.40 -9.33
C SER A 63 7.77 0.56 -8.18
N ARG A 64 7.61 1.13 -6.99
CA ARG A 64 7.00 0.49 -5.80
C ARG A 64 5.51 0.85 -5.64
N ASN A 65 4.95 1.62 -6.56
CA ASN A 65 3.60 2.16 -6.50
C ASN A 65 2.72 1.81 -7.72
N VAL A 66 3.20 0.92 -8.59
CA VAL A 66 2.54 0.58 -9.86
C VAL A 66 1.13 0.03 -9.65
N PHE A 67 0.93 -0.80 -8.62
CA PHE A 67 -0.35 -1.46 -8.36
C PHE A 67 -1.44 -0.54 -7.80
N HIS A 68 -1.08 0.66 -7.35
CA HIS A 68 -2.03 1.63 -6.80
C HIS A 68 -2.42 2.72 -7.82
N GLN A 69 -1.91 2.68 -9.05
CA GLN A 69 -2.26 3.65 -10.09
C GLN A 69 -3.66 3.41 -10.67
N PRO A 70 -4.33 4.43 -11.24
CA PRO A 70 -5.58 4.24 -11.99
C PRO A 70 -5.41 3.20 -13.13
N ASP A 71 -6.50 2.52 -13.52
CA ASP A 71 -6.45 1.52 -14.60
C ASP A 71 -6.09 2.10 -15.98
N LYS A 72 -6.31 3.40 -16.16
CA LYS A 72 -6.03 4.14 -17.39
C LYS A 72 -5.16 5.33 -17.05
N THR A 73 -3.92 5.30 -17.50
CA THR A 73 -2.98 6.41 -17.52
C THR A 73 -2.57 6.67 -18.98
N PRO A 74 -2.18 7.90 -19.36
CA PRO A 74 -2.08 9.10 -18.54
C PRO A 74 -3.44 9.65 -18.07
N VAL A 75 -3.47 10.29 -16.90
CA VAL A 75 -4.64 10.99 -16.35
C VAL A 75 -4.39 12.51 -16.36
N SER A 76 -5.43 13.31 -16.57
CA SER A 76 -5.34 14.76 -16.37
C SER A 76 -5.30 15.11 -14.89
N GLY A 77 -4.33 15.93 -14.48
CA GLY A 77 -4.17 16.36 -13.10
C GLY A 77 -5.00 17.60 -12.74
N PRO A 78 -5.25 17.84 -11.43
CA PRO A 78 -5.75 19.12 -10.95
C PRO A 78 -4.71 20.22 -11.15
N SER A 79 -5.14 21.49 -11.13
CA SER A 79 -4.24 22.65 -11.25
C SER A 79 -3.22 22.75 -10.11
N ILE A 80 -3.58 22.26 -8.93
CA ILE A 80 -2.71 22.17 -7.75
C ILE A 80 -2.73 20.72 -7.26
N PRO A 81 -1.75 19.90 -7.67
CA PRO A 81 -1.66 18.51 -7.24
C PRO A 81 -1.16 18.41 -5.80
N TYR A 82 -1.69 17.44 -5.05
CA TYR A 82 -1.28 17.10 -3.69
C TYR A 82 -1.26 18.31 -2.73
N PRO A 83 -2.40 19.01 -2.54
CA PRO A 83 -2.46 20.25 -1.75
C PRO A 83 -2.05 20.08 -0.28
N ASN A 84 -2.09 18.86 0.23
CA ASN A 84 -1.67 18.47 1.58
C ASN A 84 -0.17 18.12 1.71
N VAL A 85 0.64 18.34 0.67
CA VAL A 85 2.10 18.07 0.70
C VAL A 85 2.90 19.35 0.56
N SER A 86 3.98 19.48 1.33
CA SER A 86 4.90 20.61 1.35
C SER A 86 6.35 20.14 1.23
N PRO A 87 7.18 20.69 0.33
CA PRO A 87 6.81 21.57 -0.77
C PRO A 87 5.91 20.87 -1.80
N PRO A 88 5.25 21.61 -2.71
CA PRO A 88 4.45 21.03 -3.78
C PRO A 88 5.25 20.00 -4.59
N LEU A 89 4.65 18.84 -4.84
CA LEU A 89 5.24 17.79 -5.65
C LEU A 89 4.81 17.93 -7.12
N ASN A 90 5.70 17.53 -8.02
CA ASN A 90 5.39 17.48 -9.45
C ASN A 90 4.33 16.40 -9.71
N TYR A 91 3.36 16.73 -10.56
CA TYR A 91 2.38 15.78 -11.05
C TYR A 91 2.96 14.95 -12.19
N ASP A 92 2.87 13.63 -12.07
CA ASP A 92 3.21 12.68 -13.12
C ASP A 92 1.90 12.04 -13.63
N PRO A 93 1.47 12.31 -14.88
CA PRO A 93 0.21 11.78 -15.40
C PRO A 93 0.24 10.25 -15.58
N ASP A 94 1.43 9.65 -15.70
CA ASP A 94 1.61 8.19 -15.82
C ASP A 94 1.62 7.51 -14.45
N TYR A 95 1.95 8.24 -13.39
CA TYR A 95 1.95 7.78 -12.00
C TYR A 95 1.27 8.80 -11.05
N PRO A 96 -0.04 9.07 -11.23
CA PRO A 96 -0.71 10.15 -10.53
C PRO A 96 -0.92 9.88 -9.04
N ASN A 97 -1.01 8.64 -8.58
CA ASN A 97 -1.08 8.35 -7.15
C ASN A 97 0.32 8.29 -6.56
N LEU A 98 0.51 8.82 -5.35
CA LEU A 98 1.75 8.72 -4.57
C LEU A 98 1.61 7.69 -3.47
N LYS A 99 2.70 7.00 -3.12
CA LYS A 99 2.73 6.03 -2.02
C LYS A 99 3.70 6.45 -0.94
N PHE A 100 3.21 6.47 0.29
CA PHE A 100 4.01 6.71 1.48
C PHE A 100 4.00 5.47 2.36
N LEU A 101 5.15 5.17 2.97
CA LEU A 101 5.29 4.16 4.01
C LEU A 101 5.74 4.80 5.32
N SER A 102 5.11 4.42 6.43
CA SER A 102 5.57 4.77 7.77
C SER A 102 5.88 3.48 8.53
N PRO A 103 7.16 3.16 8.80
CA PRO A 103 7.51 2.03 9.64
C PRO A 103 6.84 2.13 11.02
N ASP A 104 6.47 1.00 11.60
CA ASP A 104 6.03 0.93 12.98
C ASP A 104 7.08 0.28 13.90
N GLU A 105 6.81 0.26 15.20
CA GLU A 105 7.72 -0.30 16.20
C GLU A 105 7.76 -1.85 16.19
N GLN A 106 6.86 -2.50 15.45
CA GLN A 106 6.69 -3.95 15.41
C GLN A 106 7.36 -4.58 14.17
N GLY A 107 7.99 -3.76 13.34
CA GLY A 107 8.66 -4.20 12.10
C GLY A 107 7.74 -4.26 10.88
N GLY A 108 6.50 -3.78 11.01
CA GLY A 108 5.58 -3.54 9.91
C GLY A 108 5.63 -2.10 9.42
N SER A 109 4.71 -1.73 8.54
CA SER A 109 4.58 -0.35 8.06
C SER A 109 3.15 0.02 7.71
N TYR A 110 2.74 1.24 8.06
CA TYR A 110 1.52 1.85 7.52
C TYR A 110 1.74 2.25 6.06
N GLU A 111 0.71 2.10 5.24
CA GLU A 111 0.75 2.47 3.83
C GLU A 111 -0.38 3.43 3.50
N ALA A 112 0.00 4.54 2.87
CA ALA A 112 -0.93 5.56 2.44
C ALA A 112 -0.75 5.86 0.95
N ILE A 113 -1.86 5.81 0.21
CA ILE A 113 -1.91 6.13 -1.21
C ILE A 113 -2.62 7.47 -1.37
N LEU A 114 -1.85 8.50 -1.71
CA LEU A 114 -2.35 9.86 -1.89
C LEU A 114 -2.71 10.10 -3.36
N LYS A 115 -3.95 10.48 -3.62
CA LYS A 115 -4.40 10.89 -4.95
C LYS A 115 -4.02 12.35 -5.24
N PRO A 116 -3.98 12.77 -6.51
CA PRO A 116 -3.67 14.16 -6.90
C PRO A 116 -4.58 15.22 -6.27
N ASP A 117 -5.82 14.87 -5.95
CA ASP A 117 -6.81 15.76 -5.33
C ASP A 117 -6.57 15.97 -3.82
N GLY A 118 -5.57 15.32 -3.24
CA GLY A 118 -5.25 15.40 -1.81
C GLY A 118 -5.96 14.36 -0.94
N LEU A 119 -6.86 13.55 -1.50
CA LEU A 119 -7.56 12.50 -0.76
C LEU A 119 -6.77 11.19 -0.76
N PHE A 120 -6.80 10.47 0.36
CA PHE A 120 -6.24 9.13 0.45
C PHE A 120 -7.17 8.07 -0.17
N LEU A 121 -6.59 7.08 -0.86
CA LEU A 121 -7.29 5.93 -1.37
C LEU A 121 -7.41 4.88 -0.26
N ILE A 122 -8.59 4.85 0.36
CA ILE A 122 -8.91 4.07 1.57
C ILE A 122 -9.94 2.95 1.32
N THR A 123 -10.35 2.75 0.08
CA THR A 123 -11.31 1.68 -0.27
C THR A 123 -10.94 1.03 -1.59
N GLY A 124 -11.44 -0.19 -1.77
CA GLY A 124 -11.26 -0.96 -2.99
C GLY A 124 -9.87 -1.57 -3.14
N LYS A 125 -9.63 -2.19 -4.30
CA LYS A 125 -8.49 -3.10 -4.53
C LYS A 125 -7.12 -2.41 -4.51
N LYS A 126 -7.08 -1.10 -4.74
CA LYS A 126 -5.86 -0.31 -4.91
C LYS A 126 -5.51 0.53 -3.68
N GLN A 127 -6.30 0.44 -2.61
CA GLN A 127 -6.06 1.19 -1.38
C GLN A 127 -4.71 0.86 -0.75
N GLY A 128 -4.22 1.77 0.10
CA GLY A 128 -3.07 1.51 0.96
C GLY A 128 -3.47 0.59 2.11
N THR A 129 -2.63 -0.39 2.43
CA THR A 129 -2.89 -1.36 3.51
C THR A 129 -1.73 -1.46 4.50
N TYR A 130 -2.00 -1.83 5.75
CA TYR A 130 -0.92 -2.12 6.70
C TYR A 130 -0.05 -3.28 6.20
N ASN A 131 1.27 -3.12 6.12
CA ASN A 131 2.21 -4.19 5.78
C ASN A 131 2.76 -4.84 7.05
N TYR A 132 2.68 -6.17 7.14
CA TYR A 132 3.21 -6.94 8.28
C TYR A 132 4.74 -6.99 8.30
N SER A 133 5.38 -6.57 7.21
CA SER A 133 6.81 -6.38 7.17
C SER A 133 7.16 -5.13 6.39
N ASP A 134 7.93 -4.24 7.01
CA ASP A 134 8.47 -3.08 6.33
C ASP A 134 9.51 -3.52 5.27
N PRO A 135 9.40 -3.05 4.00
CA PRO A 135 10.27 -3.49 2.91
C PRO A 135 11.55 -2.62 2.78
N SER A 136 12.09 -2.10 3.88
CA SER A 136 13.32 -1.29 3.88
C SER A 136 14.60 -2.11 3.70
N ASP A 137 14.66 -3.32 4.28
CA ASP A 137 15.79 -4.23 4.13
C ASP A 137 15.44 -5.50 3.33
N PHE A 138 16.44 -6.33 3.04
CA PHE A 138 16.24 -7.53 2.22
C PHE A 138 15.32 -8.57 2.88
N ILE A 139 15.44 -8.77 4.20
CA ILE A 139 14.63 -9.75 4.94
C ILE A 139 13.19 -9.25 5.01
N GLY A 140 13.02 -7.97 5.32
CA GLY A 140 11.76 -7.27 5.33
C GLY A 140 11.08 -7.30 3.97
N TYR A 141 11.84 -7.09 2.88
CA TYR A 141 11.33 -7.24 1.52
C TYR A 141 10.83 -8.65 1.22
N MET A 142 11.59 -9.69 1.58
CA MET A 142 11.18 -11.08 1.36
C MET A 142 9.90 -11.42 2.15
N LYS A 143 9.81 -10.99 3.41
CA LYS A 143 8.61 -11.14 4.22
C LYS A 143 7.43 -10.36 3.64
N HIS A 144 7.66 -9.14 3.18
CA HIS A 144 6.65 -8.31 2.52
C HIS A 144 6.09 -9.00 1.28
N VAL A 145 6.93 -9.61 0.44
CA VAL A 145 6.44 -10.37 -0.72
C VAL A 145 5.54 -11.54 -0.29
N LEU A 146 5.95 -12.31 0.71
CA LEU A 146 5.22 -13.50 1.15
C LEU A 146 3.92 -13.18 1.90
N MET A 147 3.96 -12.19 2.79
CA MET A 147 2.87 -11.88 3.71
C MET A 147 1.97 -10.76 3.22
N ASP A 148 2.50 -9.83 2.42
CA ASP A 148 1.74 -8.66 2.00
C ASP A 148 1.36 -8.77 0.52
N VAL A 149 2.31 -9.06 -0.38
CA VAL A 149 2.07 -9.03 -1.83
C VAL A 149 1.34 -10.26 -2.35
N ILE A 150 1.82 -11.47 -2.05
CA ILE A 150 1.24 -12.68 -2.65
C ILE A 150 -0.25 -12.86 -2.30
N PRO A 151 -0.69 -12.68 -1.04
CA PRO A 151 -2.10 -12.81 -0.69
C PRO A 151 -3.04 -11.89 -1.49
N HIS A 152 -2.55 -10.71 -1.93
CA HIS A 152 -3.33 -9.79 -2.77
C HIS A 152 -3.67 -10.35 -4.15
N PHE A 153 -2.91 -11.33 -4.66
CA PHE A 153 -3.27 -12.01 -5.92
C PHE A 153 -4.48 -12.94 -5.78
N PHE A 154 -4.85 -13.31 -4.55
CA PHE A 154 -5.95 -14.22 -4.26
C PHE A 154 -7.17 -13.52 -3.68
N SER A 155 -6.97 -12.49 -2.84
CA SER A 155 -8.03 -11.70 -2.26
C SER A 155 -7.65 -10.23 -2.11
N SER A 156 -8.50 -9.35 -2.61
CA SER A 156 -8.42 -7.89 -2.45
C SER A 156 -9.60 -7.34 -1.65
N ASP A 157 -10.32 -8.21 -0.95
CA ASP A 157 -11.58 -7.89 -0.28
C ASP A 157 -11.29 -7.58 1.18
N TYR A 158 -10.94 -6.32 1.46
CA TYR A 158 -10.62 -5.89 2.81
C TYR A 158 -11.87 -5.52 3.61
N ASP A 159 -11.78 -5.70 4.94
CA ASP A 159 -12.75 -5.17 5.89
C ASP A 159 -12.58 -3.65 6.01
N ASP A 160 -13.23 -2.93 5.08
CA ASP A 160 -13.22 -1.46 5.01
C ASP A 160 -14.16 -0.81 6.05
N SER A 161 -14.81 -1.58 6.93
CA SER A 161 -15.81 -1.07 7.90
C SER A 161 -15.25 -0.02 8.89
N LEU A 162 -13.93 0.09 8.99
CA LEU A 162 -13.25 1.04 9.86
C LEU A 162 -12.72 2.27 9.14
N ASN A 163 -12.77 2.31 7.81
CA ASN A 163 -12.37 3.46 7.01
C ASN A 163 -13.51 4.49 7.02
N LYS A 164 -13.50 5.37 8.04
CA LYS A 164 -14.47 6.47 8.16
C LYS A 164 -14.06 7.64 7.25
N PRO A 165 -14.82 7.96 6.20
CA PRO A 165 -14.48 9.04 5.26
C PRO A 165 -14.43 10.44 5.90
N GLU A 166 -15.09 10.60 7.05
CA GLU A 166 -15.31 11.88 7.72
C GLU A 166 -14.09 12.41 8.50
N LEU A 167 -13.05 11.59 8.68
CA LEU A 167 -11.86 11.93 9.47
C LEU A 167 -10.63 12.30 8.63
N LEU A 168 -10.78 12.48 7.32
CA LEU A 168 -9.67 12.55 6.35
C LEU A 168 -9.64 13.85 5.54
N ARG A 169 -10.15 14.95 6.11
CA ARG A 169 -9.95 16.31 5.59
C ARG A 169 -8.87 17.04 6.38
#